data_AF-A0A2N2Z9S4-F1
#
_entry.id   AF-A0A2N2Z9S4-F1
#
_cell.length_a   1.000
_cell.length_b   1.000
_cell.length_c   1.000
_cell.angle_alpha   90.00
_cell.angle_beta   90.00
_cell.angle_gamma   90.00
#
_symmetry.space_group_name_H-M   'P 1'
#
loop_
_entity.id
_entity.type
_entity.pdbx_description
1 polymer ?
#
loop_
_entity_poly.entity_id
_entity_poly.type
_entity_poly.pdbx_seq_one_letter_code
_entity_poly.pdbx_strand_id
1 'polypeptide(L)'
;MKHLIAIILICYAFNGSCQIDKPIKRGDIVLGGSSSFSYSKINSRYKFLDFVDGQYYYQNSDQKSVTVSFSPLFGYFIIDGLVIGISPSYSYSKTVFTNYEGIANSFGIAPFIKYYFDNGFFADLESGYRYSILKQQGVDYKRKYSYLSVSPSVGYAFFINSKVSIEPSLKYFFSKAIDKDDIGNSYFETNSFLFSIGFHIFL
;
A
#
# COMPACT_ATOMS: atom_id res chain seq x y z
N MET A 1 29.73 11.16 14.08
CA MET A 1 28.78 12.30 14.20
C MET A 1 29.16 13.52 13.35
N LYS A 2 30.41 14.02 13.40
CA LYS A 2 30.84 15.21 12.61
C LYS A 2 30.67 15.04 11.09
N HIS A 3 30.96 13.86 10.54
CA HIS A 3 30.78 13.56 9.12
C HIS A 3 29.30 13.45 8.69
N LEU A 4 28.40 13.04 9.61
CA LEU A 4 26.96 12.96 9.34
C LEU A 4 26.35 14.36 9.21
N ILE A 5 26.75 15.29 10.08
CA ILE A 5 26.32 16.69 10.06
C ILE A 5 26.83 17.39 8.79
N ALA A 6 28.07 17.10 8.38
CA ALA A 6 28.63 17.64 7.14
C ALA A 6 27.86 17.17 5.88
N ILE A 7 27.45 15.90 5.83
CA ILE A 7 26.65 15.36 4.72
C ILE A 7 25.26 16.03 4.68
N ILE A 8 24.61 16.21 5.83
CA ILE A 8 23.30 16.88 5.92
C ILE A 8 23.40 18.35 5.46
N LEU A 9 24.47 19.06 5.85
CA LEU A 9 24.72 20.45 5.44
C LEU A 9 25.03 20.57 3.94
N ILE A 10 25.76 19.61 3.36
CA ILE A 10 26.03 19.57 1.90
C ILE A 10 24.73 19.32 1.13
N CYS A 11 23.87 18.41 1.59
CA CYS A 11 22.54 18.21 0.99
C CYS A 11 21.67 19.47 1.09
N TYR A 12 21.74 20.23 2.19
CA TYR A 12 21.02 21.50 2.33
C TYR A 12 21.53 22.58 1.37
N ALA A 13 22.84 22.68 1.17
CA ALA A 13 23.46 23.70 0.31
C ALA A 13 23.12 23.52 -1.18
N PHE A 14 22.95 22.28 -1.65
CA PHE A 14 22.52 22.01 -3.04
C PHE A 14 21.05 22.36 -3.32
N ASN A 15 20.20 22.48 -2.28
CA ASN A 15 18.78 22.84 -2.45
C ASN A 15 18.56 24.36 -2.60
N GLY A 16 19.50 25.20 -2.17
CA GLY A 16 19.32 26.66 -2.11
C GLY A 16 19.41 27.40 -3.44
N SER A 17 19.87 26.78 -4.53
CA SER A 17 20.21 27.50 -5.77
C SER A 17 19.85 26.79 -7.07
N CYS A 18 19.07 25.70 -7.02
CA CYS A 18 18.56 25.03 -8.21
C CYS A 18 17.03 24.91 -8.12
N GLN A 19 16.34 26.06 -8.16
CA GLN A 19 14.89 26.07 -8.36
C GLN A 19 14.60 25.70 -9.81
N ILE A 20 14.60 24.40 -10.07
CA ILE A 20 13.74 23.82 -11.10
C ILE A 20 12.33 24.31 -10.76
N ASP A 21 11.67 25.04 -11.67
CA ASP A 21 10.25 25.41 -11.54
C ASP A 21 9.47 24.15 -11.13
N LYS A 22 9.02 24.09 -9.89
CA LYS A 22 8.31 22.91 -9.37
C LYS A 22 6.91 22.91 -10.01
N PRO A 23 6.51 21.82 -10.68
CA PRO A 23 5.21 21.69 -11.34
C PRO A 23 4.11 21.37 -10.31
N ILE A 24 3.99 22.24 -9.30
CA ILE A 24 3.04 22.11 -8.18
C ILE A 24 2.12 23.35 -8.14
N LYS A 25 1.88 23.97 -9.30
CA LYS A 25 1.05 25.17 -9.43
C LYS A 25 -0.40 24.78 -9.64
N ARG A 26 -1.32 25.67 -9.28
CA ARG A 26 -2.74 25.49 -9.58
C ARG A 26 -2.95 25.19 -11.07
N GLY A 27 -3.69 24.14 -11.36
CA GLY A 27 -3.98 23.70 -12.72
C GLY A 27 -3.13 22.53 -13.20
N ASP A 28 -1.99 22.27 -12.53
CA ASP A 28 -1.13 21.15 -12.86
C ASP A 28 -1.82 19.81 -12.54
N ILE A 29 -1.40 18.76 -13.23
CA ILE A 29 -1.87 17.39 -13.02
C ILE A 29 -0.71 16.55 -12.52
N VAL A 30 -0.97 15.69 -11.52
CA VAL A 30 -0.01 14.66 -11.10
C VAL A 30 -0.55 13.27 -11.43
N LEU A 31 0.29 12.48 -12.09
CA LEU A 31 0.08 11.09 -12.40
C LEU A 31 1.13 10.28 -11.67
N GLY A 32 0.70 9.27 -10.92
CA GLY A 32 1.62 8.38 -10.23
C GLY A 32 1.05 6.98 -10.16
N GLY A 33 1.65 6.18 -9.30
CA GLY A 33 1.11 4.89 -8.97
C GLY A 33 2.18 3.92 -8.52
N SER A 34 1.71 2.73 -8.19
CA SER A 34 2.58 1.61 -7.84
C SER A 34 2.09 0.31 -8.45
N SER A 35 3.06 -0.53 -8.80
CA SER A 35 2.84 -1.93 -9.17
C SER A 35 3.68 -2.78 -8.23
N SER A 36 3.12 -3.87 -7.73
CA SER A 36 3.87 -4.80 -6.88
C SER A 36 3.63 -6.24 -7.29
N PHE A 37 4.67 -7.05 -7.12
CA PHE A 37 4.66 -8.49 -7.25
C PHE A 37 5.27 -9.08 -5.98
N SER A 38 4.59 -10.05 -5.38
CA SER A 38 5.08 -10.76 -4.20
C SER A 38 4.90 -12.26 -4.38
N TYR A 39 5.96 -13.02 -4.12
CA TYR A 39 5.91 -14.47 -3.97
C TYR A 39 6.35 -14.82 -2.55
N SER A 40 5.58 -15.64 -1.87
CA SER A 40 5.91 -16.14 -0.53
C SER A 40 5.71 -17.65 -0.47
N LYS A 41 6.62 -18.34 0.22
CA LYS A 41 6.49 -19.76 0.57
C LYS A 41 6.70 -19.90 2.06
N ILE A 42 5.72 -20.44 2.76
CA ILE A 42 5.76 -20.71 4.19
C ILE A 42 5.65 -22.22 4.37
N ASN A 43 6.59 -22.81 5.09
CA ASN A 43 6.52 -24.20 5.51
C ASN A 43 6.31 -24.21 7.03
N SER A 44 5.23 -24.81 7.48
CA SER A 44 4.87 -24.90 8.89
C SER A 44 4.86 -26.36 9.33
N ARG A 45 5.35 -26.62 10.55
CA ARG A 45 5.28 -27.93 11.18
C ARG A 45 4.53 -27.80 12.50
N TYR A 46 3.36 -28.42 12.57
CA TYR A 46 2.50 -28.39 13.75
C TYR A 46 2.65 -29.71 14.51
N LYS A 47 2.76 -29.62 15.84
CA LYS A 47 2.70 -30.76 16.76
C LYS A 47 1.34 -30.75 17.44
N PHE A 48 0.57 -31.83 17.34
CA PHE A 48 -0.73 -31.96 18.00
C PHE A 48 -0.82 -33.30 18.72
N LEU A 49 -1.63 -33.34 19.78
CA LEU A 49 -1.92 -34.55 20.55
C LEU A 49 -3.13 -35.24 19.91
N ASP A 50 -3.01 -36.52 19.59
CA ASP A 50 -4.17 -37.34 19.27
C ASP A 50 -4.81 -37.81 20.59
N PHE A 51 -6.09 -37.46 20.75
CA PHE A 51 -6.85 -37.78 21.96
C PHE A 51 -7.26 -39.26 22.05
N VAL A 52 -7.13 -40.01 20.95
CA VAL A 52 -7.49 -41.43 20.90
C VAL A 52 -6.39 -42.31 21.48
N ASP A 53 -5.13 -42.04 21.14
CA ASP A 53 -3.98 -42.85 21.57
C ASP A 53 -3.02 -42.12 22.54
N GLY A 54 -3.25 -40.82 22.79
CA GLY A 54 -2.42 -39.99 23.67
C GLY A 54 -1.04 -39.67 23.11
N GLN A 55 -0.79 -39.90 21.82
CA GLN A 55 0.51 -39.66 21.17
C GLN A 55 0.57 -38.32 20.46
N TYR A 56 1.78 -37.79 20.32
CA TYR A 56 2.01 -36.56 19.56
C TYR A 56 2.33 -36.86 18.10
N TYR A 57 1.58 -36.23 17.20
CA TYR A 57 1.78 -36.30 15.76
C TYR A 57 2.31 -34.97 15.21
N TYR A 58 3.05 -35.07 14.11
CA TYR A 58 3.56 -33.91 13.37
C TYR A 58 2.85 -33.81 12.02
N GLN A 59 2.27 -32.66 11.72
CA GLN A 59 1.73 -32.36 10.40
C GLN A 59 2.52 -31.21 9.78
N ASN A 60 2.97 -31.44 8.55
CA ASN A 60 3.58 -30.39 7.73
C ASN A 60 2.48 -29.73 6.90
N SER A 61 2.54 -28.40 6.81
CA SER A 61 1.67 -27.60 5.96
C SER A 61 2.54 -26.68 5.13
N ASP A 62 2.37 -26.75 3.82
CA ASP A 62 3.04 -25.84 2.89
C ASP A 62 2.02 -24.84 2.37
N GLN A 63 2.40 -23.57 2.39
CA GLN A 63 1.63 -22.47 1.81
C GLN A 63 2.50 -21.73 0.80
N LYS A 64 1.98 -21.55 -0.41
CA LYS A 64 2.59 -20.71 -1.45
C LYS A 64 1.62 -19.59 -1.80
N SER A 65 2.07 -18.35 -1.80
CA SER A 65 1.26 -17.19 -2.16
C SER A 65 1.93 -16.40 -3.28
N VAL A 66 1.14 -16.02 -4.28
CA VAL A 66 1.51 -15.06 -5.32
C VAL A 66 0.52 -13.91 -5.23
N THR A 67 1.01 -12.69 -5.14
CA THR A 67 0.19 -11.48 -5.13
C THR A 67 0.71 -10.51 -6.18
N VAL A 68 -0.20 -9.97 -6.98
CA VAL A 68 0.07 -8.91 -7.95
C VAL A 68 -0.89 -7.77 -7.66
N SER A 69 -0.38 -6.55 -7.55
CA SER A 69 -1.20 -5.37 -7.29
C SER A 69 -0.81 -4.22 -8.21
N PHE A 70 -1.80 -3.44 -8.61
CA PHE A 70 -1.66 -2.26 -9.45
C PHE A 70 -2.51 -1.14 -8.84
N SER A 71 -1.93 0.03 -8.61
CA SER A 71 -2.61 1.17 -7.98
C SER A 71 -2.13 2.48 -8.62
N PRO A 72 -2.68 2.88 -9.77
CA PRO A 72 -2.40 4.18 -10.36
C PRO A 72 -3.01 5.31 -9.51
N LEU A 73 -2.45 6.50 -9.64
CA LEU A 73 -2.84 7.69 -8.89
C LEU A 73 -3.02 8.86 -9.88
N PHE A 74 -4.13 9.57 -9.72
CA PHE A 74 -4.48 10.74 -10.53
C PHE A 74 -4.84 11.90 -9.61
N GLY A 75 -4.15 13.02 -9.74
CA GLY A 75 -4.40 14.21 -8.94
C GLY A 75 -4.39 15.50 -9.75
N TYR A 76 -5.07 16.51 -9.23
CA TYR A 76 -5.17 17.85 -9.80
C TYR A 76 -4.89 18.91 -8.72
N PHE A 77 -4.04 19.88 -9.05
CA PHE A 77 -3.68 20.97 -8.15
C PHE A 77 -4.77 22.05 -8.13
N ILE A 78 -5.53 22.10 -7.04
CA ILE A 78 -6.65 23.06 -6.87
C ILE A 78 -6.15 24.45 -6.43
N ILE A 79 -5.03 24.48 -5.73
CA ILE A 79 -4.23 25.67 -5.39
C ILE A 79 -2.76 25.25 -5.41
N ASP A 80 -1.84 26.21 -5.35
CA ASP A 80 -0.40 25.93 -5.33
C ASP A 80 -0.05 25.01 -4.16
N GLY A 81 0.67 23.92 -4.47
CA GLY A 81 1.07 22.88 -3.54
C GLY A 81 -0.03 21.89 -3.14
N LEU A 82 -1.32 22.23 -3.27
CA LEU A 82 -2.42 21.36 -2.82
C LEU A 82 -3.04 20.58 -3.98
N VAL A 83 -2.84 19.27 -3.93
CA VAL A 83 -3.45 18.31 -4.85
C VAL A 83 -4.58 17.55 -4.16
N ILE A 84 -5.67 17.38 -4.88
CA ILE A 84 -6.70 16.38 -4.56
C ILE A 84 -6.77 15.37 -5.70
N GLY A 85 -7.16 14.14 -5.40
CA GLY A 85 -7.22 13.13 -6.43
C GLY A 85 -7.84 11.82 -6.00
N ILE A 86 -7.70 10.83 -6.88
CA ILE A 86 -8.16 9.47 -6.67
C ILE A 86 -7.07 8.46 -7.02
N SER A 87 -7.06 7.35 -6.29
CA SER A 87 -6.17 6.21 -6.46
C SER A 87 -7.01 4.94 -6.57
N PRO A 88 -7.45 4.54 -7.78
CA PRO A 88 -8.04 3.22 -7.97
C PRO A 88 -6.97 2.15 -7.79
N SER A 89 -7.38 0.97 -7.31
CA SER A 89 -6.48 -0.16 -7.07
C SER A 89 -7.11 -1.47 -7.48
N TYR A 90 -6.26 -2.37 -7.98
CA TYR A 90 -6.59 -3.76 -8.24
C TYR A 90 -5.52 -4.66 -7.62
N SER A 91 -5.95 -5.77 -7.04
CA SER A 91 -5.05 -6.80 -6.54
C SER A 91 -5.60 -8.19 -6.83
N TYR A 92 -4.73 -9.02 -7.39
CA TYR A 92 -4.93 -10.45 -7.54
C TYR A 92 -4.04 -11.18 -6.54
N SER A 93 -4.57 -12.17 -5.83
CA SER A 93 -3.79 -13.03 -4.95
C SER A 93 -4.20 -14.49 -5.13
N LYS A 94 -3.23 -15.37 -5.34
CA LYS A 94 -3.42 -16.82 -5.34
C LYS A 94 -2.63 -17.40 -4.18
N THR A 95 -3.30 -18.15 -3.31
CA THR A 95 -2.68 -18.89 -2.20
C THR A 95 -2.97 -20.37 -2.37
N VAL A 96 -1.93 -21.19 -2.45
CA VAL A 96 -2.00 -22.65 -2.54
C VAL A 96 -1.58 -23.24 -1.21
N PHE A 97 -2.48 -24.00 -0.59
CA PHE A 97 -2.22 -24.84 0.56
C PHE A 97 -2.08 -26.31 0.09
N THR A 98 -1.57 -27.19 0.96
CA THR A 98 -1.40 -28.61 0.64
C THR A 98 -2.66 -29.28 0.07
N ASN A 99 -3.86 -28.87 0.51
CA ASN A 99 -5.12 -29.53 0.15
C ASN A 99 -6.11 -28.64 -0.62
N TYR A 100 -5.85 -27.34 -0.76
CA TYR A 100 -6.79 -26.42 -1.43
C TYR A 100 -6.09 -25.17 -1.95
N GLU A 101 -6.72 -24.50 -2.90
CA GLU A 101 -6.24 -23.22 -3.42
C GLU A 101 -7.29 -22.13 -3.19
N GLY A 102 -6.86 -20.96 -2.72
CA GLY A 102 -7.65 -19.75 -2.61
C GLY A 102 -7.24 -18.72 -3.67
N ILE A 103 -8.22 -18.08 -4.29
CA ILE A 103 -8.01 -16.95 -5.21
C ILE A 103 -8.79 -15.75 -4.66
N ALA A 104 -8.11 -14.63 -4.47
CA ALA A 104 -8.70 -13.35 -4.09
C ALA A 104 -8.53 -12.33 -5.22
N ASN A 105 -9.63 -11.65 -5.57
CA ASN A 105 -9.61 -10.48 -6.44
C ASN A 105 -10.14 -9.30 -5.66
N SER A 106 -9.39 -8.21 -5.63
CA SER A 106 -9.74 -7.01 -4.88
C SER A 106 -9.72 -5.79 -5.78
N PHE A 107 -10.75 -4.96 -5.67
CA PHE A 107 -10.89 -3.69 -6.35
C PHE A 107 -11.05 -2.60 -5.31
N GLY A 108 -10.37 -1.49 -5.45
CA GLY A 108 -10.50 -0.38 -4.53
C GLY A 108 -10.45 0.96 -5.23
N ILE A 109 -10.92 1.97 -4.51
CA ILE A 109 -10.81 3.36 -4.87
C ILE A 109 -10.50 4.15 -3.61
N ALA A 110 -9.55 5.07 -3.71
CA ALA A 110 -9.13 5.87 -2.60
C ALA A 110 -9.00 7.35 -3.00
N PRO A 111 -9.93 8.23 -2.60
CA PRO A 111 -9.67 9.66 -2.68
C PRO A 111 -8.52 10.05 -1.75
N PHE A 112 -7.74 11.02 -2.18
CA PHE A 112 -6.63 11.56 -1.39
C PHE A 112 -6.54 13.08 -1.49
N ILE A 113 -5.87 13.66 -0.51
CA ILE A 113 -5.45 15.06 -0.48
C ILE A 113 -3.98 15.09 -0.05
N LYS A 114 -3.14 15.77 -0.83
CA LYS A 114 -1.72 15.92 -0.53
C LYS A 114 -1.31 17.37 -0.69
N TYR A 115 -0.51 17.88 0.23
CA TYR A 115 0.06 19.22 0.20
C TYR A 115 1.58 19.16 0.12
N TYR A 116 2.15 19.75 -0.92
CA TYR A 116 3.59 19.94 -1.10
C TYR A 116 3.98 21.31 -0.54
N PHE A 117 4.92 21.30 0.39
CA PHE A 117 5.52 22.50 0.96
C PHE A 117 6.69 22.98 0.09
N ASP A 118 6.99 24.29 0.13
CA ASP A 118 8.06 24.91 -0.67
C ASP A 118 9.44 24.28 -0.43
N ASN A 119 9.66 23.76 0.78
CA ASN A 119 10.89 23.09 1.19
C ASN A 119 11.00 21.63 0.68
N GLY A 120 10.04 21.15 -0.13
CA GLY A 120 10.04 19.81 -0.72
C GLY A 120 9.38 18.73 0.14
N PHE A 121 9.07 19.01 1.41
CA PHE A 121 8.26 18.08 2.20
C PHE A 121 6.84 18.00 1.67
N PHE A 122 6.14 16.91 1.96
CA PHE A 122 4.70 16.82 1.76
C PHE A 122 4.01 16.11 2.92
N ALA A 123 2.73 16.42 3.07
CA ALA A 123 1.80 15.68 3.89
C ALA A 123 0.63 15.20 3.02
N ASP A 124 0.19 13.97 3.23
CA ASP A 124 -0.82 13.29 2.43
C ASP A 124 -1.81 12.55 3.34
N LEU A 125 -3.06 12.51 2.93
CA LEU A 125 -4.12 11.75 3.57
C LEU A 125 -4.93 11.04 2.49
N GLU A 126 -4.86 9.72 2.49
CA GLU A 126 -5.61 8.85 1.59
C GLU A 126 -6.68 8.10 2.39
N SER A 127 -7.93 8.13 1.94
CA SER A 127 -8.99 7.27 2.48
C SER A 127 -9.45 6.32 1.41
N GLY A 128 -9.65 5.04 1.73
CA GLY A 128 -9.88 4.00 0.72
C GLY A 128 -11.05 3.10 1.06
N TYR A 129 -11.86 2.79 0.05
CA TYR A 129 -12.79 1.66 0.07
C TYR A 129 -12.26 0.57 -0.86
N ARG A 130 -12.23 -0.67 -0.39
CA ARG A 130 -11.86 -1.84 -1.19
C ARG A 130 -12.88 -2.95 -1.02
N TYR A 131 -13.20 -3.62 -2.11
CA TYR A 131 -14.04 -4.80 -2.13
C TYR A 131 -13.23 -5.99 -2.62
N SER A 132 -13.29 -7.11 -1.89
CA SER A 132 -12.55 -8.33 -2.21
C SER A 132 -13.49 -9.53 -2.29
N ILE A 133 -13.24 -10.37 -3.29
CA ILE A 133 -13.92 -11.65 -3.47
C ILE A 133 -12.87 -12.74 -3.34
N LEU A 134 -13.02 -13.56 -2.31
CA LEU A 134 -12.25 -14.79 -2.10
C LEU A 134 -13.05 -15.98 -2.62
N LYS A 135 -12.41 -16.83 -3.41
CA LYS A 135 -12.96 -18.11 -3.89
C LYS A 135 -11.99 -19.23 -3.53
N GLN A 136 -12.52 -20.39 -3.15
CA GLN A 136 -11.73 -21.60 -3.01
C GLN A 136 -11.90 -22.46 -4.26
N GLN A 137 -10.80 -22.89 -4.89
CA GLN A 137 -10.87 -23.79 -6.04
C GLN A 137 -11.26 -25.20 -5.60
N GLY A 138 -12.06 -25.89 -6.42
CA GLY A 138 -12.49 -27.27 -6.18
C GLY A 138 -13.73 -27.43 -5.31
N VAL A 139 -14.28 -26.34 -4.76
CA VAL A 139 -15.55 -26.32 -4.01
C VAL A 139 -16.35 -25.06 -4.35
N ASP A 140 -17.68 -25.11 -4.23
CA ASP A 140 -18.53 -23.93 -4.41
C ASP A 140 -18.52 -23.05 -3.14
N TYR A 141 -17.35 -22.48 -2.86
CA TYR A 141 -17.15 -21.58 -1.73
C TYR A 141 -16.67 -20.21 -2.21
N LYS A 142 -17.42 -19.18 -1.80
CA LYS A 142 -17.16 -17.78 -2.09
C LYS A 142 -17.40 -16.95 -0.84
N ARG A 143 -16.46 -16.08 -0.51
CA ARG A 143 -16.56 -15.13 0.60
C ARG A 143 -16.20 -13.72 0.14
N LYS A 144 -16.92 -12.73 0.64
CA LYS A 144 -16.79 -11.33 0.25
C LYS A 144 -16.38 -10.48 1.44
N TYR A 145 -15.47 -9.56 1.20
CA TYR A 145 -15.01 -8.61 2.19
C TYR A 145 -15.11 -7.19 1.65
N SER A 146 -15.47 -6.25 2.52
CA SER A 146 -15.27 -4.83 2.27
C SER A 146 -14.26 -4.27 3.27
N TYR A 147 -13.40 -3.38 2.80
CA TYR A 147 -12.40 -2.71 3.62
C TYR A 147 -12.64 -1.22 3.58
N LEU A 148 -12.58 -0.60 4.75
CA LEU A 148 -12.46 0.85 4.90
C LEU A 148 -11.09 1.15 5.47
N SER A 149 -10.40 2.13 4.88
CA SER A 149 -9.02 2.46 5.26
C SER A 149 -8.77 3.94 5.28
N VAL A 150 -7.85 4.36 6.14
CA VAL A 150 -7.34 5.73 6.22
C VAL A 150 -5.84 5.66 6.41
N SER A 151 -5.11 6.47 5.64
CA SER A 151 -3.67 6.37 5.51
C SER A 151 -3.01 7.76 5.50
N PRO A 152 -2.82 8.41 6.66
CA PRO A 152 -1.97 9.60 6.72
C PRO A 152 -0.53 9.24 6.38
N SER A 153 0.15 10.10 5.65
CA SER A 153 1.57 9.96 5.34
C SER A 153 2.28 11.29 5.25
N VAL A 154 3.59 11.26 5.48
CA VAL A 154 4.49 12.39 5.30
C VAL A 154 5.71 11.92 4.52
N GLY A 155 6.31 12.81 3.74
CA GLY A 155 7.46 12.45 2.92
C GLY A 155 8.19 13.66 2.36
N TYR A 156 9.08 13.38 1.42
CA TYR A 156 9.86 14.40 0.72
C TYR A 156 9.83 14.14 -0.78
N ALA A 157 9.50 15.16 -1.56
CA ALA A 157 9.49 15.11 -3.01
C ALA A 157 10.84 15.55 -3.57
N PHE A 158 11.63 14.56 -3.99
CA PHE A 158 12.88 14.80 -4.70
C PHE A 158 12.61 14.87 -6.20
N PHE A 159 12.57 16.09 -6.74
CA PHE A 159 12.37 16.33 -8.17
C PHE A 159 13.66 16.01 -8.94
N ILE A 160 13.61 14.99 -9.79
CA ILE A 160 14.72 14.66 -10.71
C ILE A 160 14.79 15.71 -11.83
N ASN A 161 13.64 16.19 -12.27
CA ASN A 161 13.49 17.25 -13.27
C ASN A 161 12.15 17.99 -13.04
N SER A 162 11.80 18.93 -13.92
CA SER A 162 10.56 19.73 -13.83
C SER A 162 9.26 18.95 -14.04
N LYS A 163 9.31 17.63 -14.23
CA LYS A 163 8.14 16.77 -14.47
C LYS A 163 8.12 15.50 -13.65
N VAL A 164 9.20 15.15 -12.94
CA VAL A 164 9.32 13.83 -12.30
C VAL A 164 9.86 13.97 -10.89
N SER A 165 9.16 13.36 -9.93
CA SER A 165 9.60 13.23 -8.54
C SER A 165 9.79 11.77 -8.12
N ILE A 166 10.73 11.56 -7.19
CA ILE A 166 10.82 10.37 -6.34
C ILE A 166 10.45 10.80 -4.92
N GLU A 167 9.54 10.06 -4.29
CA GLU A 167 8.89 10.44 -3.04
C GLU A 167 9.04 9.34 -1.97
N PRO A 168 10.17 9.30 -1.24
CA PRO A 168 10.21 8.55 0.01
C PRO A 168 9.18 9.08 1.00
N SER A 169 8.45 8.17 1.65
CA SER A 169 7.40 8.51 2.61
C SER A 169 7.29 7.50 3.74
N LEU A 170 6.83 7.99 4.88
CA LEU A 170 6.37 7.19 6.00
C LEU A 170 4.84 7.30 6.06
N LYS A 171 4.16 6.16 5.97
CA LYS A 171 2.70 6.04 5.97
C LYS A 171 2.27 5.25 7.18
N TYR A 172 1.25 5.72 7.87
CA TYR A 172 0.53 4.88 8.83
C TYR A 172 -0.76 4.42 8.15
N PHE A 173 -1.02 3.12 8.14
CA PHE A 173 -2.19 2.53 7.49
C PHE A 173 -3.13 1.94 8.55
N PHE A 174 -4.35 2.45 8.60
CA PHE A 174 -5.47 1.85 9.33
C PHE A 174 -6.43 1.20 8.32
N SER A 175 -6.87 -0.02 8.59
CA SER A 175 -7.89 -0.68 7.78
C SER A 175 -8.80 -1.55 8.62
N LYS A 176 -10.09 -1.51 8.32
CA LYS A 176 -11.11 -2.38 8.88
C LYS A 176 -11.73 -3.22 7.77
N ALA A 177 -11.50 -4.52 7.83
CA ALA A 177 -12.14 -5.51 6.98
C ALA A 177 -13.45 -5.96 7.63
N ILE A 178 -14.53 -5.96 6.85
CA ILE A 178 -15.86 -6.42 7.25
C ILE A 178 -16.20 -7.61 6.37
N ASP A 179 -16.48 -8.74 7.00
CA ASP A 179 -17.02 -9.90 6.30
C ASP A 179 -18.48 -9.65 5.94
N LYS A 180 -18.81 -9.80 4.66
CA LYS A 180 -20.17 -9.54 4.15
C LYS A 180 -21.06 -10.77 4.20
N ASP A 181 -20.49 -11.96 4.38
CA ASP A 181 -21.25 -13.21 4.36
C ASP A 181 -21.41 -13.83 5.77
N ASP A 182 -20.84 -13.18 6.80
CA ASP A 182 -20.98 -13.59 8.20
C ASP A 182 -22.17 -12.90 8.90
N ILE A 183 -23.01 -13.70 9.55
CA ILE A 183 -24.20 -13.26 10.31
C ILE A 183 -23.78 -12.50 11.59
N GLY A 184 -22.57 -12.78 12.11
CA GLY A 184 -22.03 -12.18 13.32
C GLY A 184 -21.37 -10.80 13.15
N ASN A 185 -21.33 -10.24 11.93
CA ASN A 185 -20.59 -9.01 11.60
C ASN A 185 -19.13 -9.04 12.07
N SER A 186 -18.43 -10.17 11.92
CA SER A 186 -17.01 -10.22 12.24
C SER A 186 -16.21 -9.19 11.44
N TYR A 187 -15.25 -8.57 12.12
CA TYR A 187 -14.37 -7.59 11.52
C TYR A 187 -12.92 -7.85 11.93
N PHE A 188 -12.01 -7.47 11.05
CA PHE A 188 -10.57 -7.53 11.30
C PHE A 188 -9.99 -6.14 11.12
N GLU A 189 -9.19 -5.71 12.08
CA GLU A 189 -8.48 -4.43 12.01
C GLU A 189 -7.01 -4.68 11.71
N THR A 190 -6.43 -3.82 10.89
CA THR A 190 -5.01 -3.87 10.53
C THR A 190 -4.42 -2.48 10.68
N ASN A 191 -3.35 -2.40 11.44
CA ASN A 191 -2.60 -1.18 11.71
C ASN A 191 -1.14 -1.44 11.38
N SER A 192 -0.57 -0.61 10.50
CA SER A 192 0.80 -0.81 10.02
C SER A 192 1.52 0.51 9.82
N PHE A 193 2.81 0.55 10.17
CA PHE A 193 3.74 1.56 9.67
C PHE A 193 4.37 1.05 8.38
N LEU A 194 4.38 1.88 7.34
CA LEU A 194 4.96 1.55 6.04
C LEU A 194 5.96 2.62 5.64
N PHE A 195 7.13 2.16 5.20
CA PHE A 195 8.03 2.98 4.40
C PHE A 195 7.75 2.71 2.92
N SER A 196 7.64 3.76 2.11
CA SER A 196 7.34 3.65 0.68
C SER A 196 8.18 4.63 -0.14
N ILE A 197 8.42 4.30 -1.40
CA ILE A 197 9.05 5.18 -2.39
C ILE A 197 8.07 5.31 -3.55
N GLY A 198 7.49 6.51 -3.70
CA GLY A 198 6.59 6.85 -4.79
C GLY A 198 7.35 7.40 -6.01
N PHE A 199 6.76 7.24 -7.19
CA PHE A 199 7.20 7.86 -8.43
C PHE A 199 6.02 8.63 -9.02
N HIS A 200 6.21 9.93 -9.29
CA HIS A 200 5.15 10.79 -9.82
C HIS A 200 5.65 11.61 -11.01
N ILE A 201 4.76 11.78 -11.97
CA ILE A 201 4.89 12.61 -13.15
C ILE A 201 3.94 13.79 -13.02
N PHE A 202 4.42 14.99 -13.27
CA PHE A 202 3.66 16.24 -13.20
C PHE A 202 3.55 16.84 -14.60
N LEU A 203 2.36 17.32 -14.95
CA LEU A 203 1.99 17.82 -16.27
C LEU A 203 1.34 19.19 -16.18
#